data_AF-A0A382IKN3-F1
#
_entry.id   AF-A0A382IKN3-F1
#
_cell.length_a   1.000
_cell.length_b   1.000
_cell.length_c   1.000
_cell.angle_alpha   90.00
_cell.angle_beta   90.00
_cell.angle_gamma   90.00
#
_symmetry.space_group_name_H-M   'P 1'
#
loop_
_entity.id
_entity.type
_entity.pdbx_description
1 polymer ?
#
loop_
_entity_poly.entity_id
_entity_poly.type
_entity_poly.pdbx_seq_one_letter_code
_entity_poly.pdbx_strand_id
1 'polypeptide(L)'
;MFNAKQPKLKQTWREIHGDVYGAKPNTSGPIGGGIGYANLVEPTQDPVTSLDALSDALKNARPGDIVYLHGKAKIDCTIRVHVENVVLEVPEEVTLASNRGEDGAKGGMIFSNSFATRPLIRAVGPNVRITGLRLGGPNPMPCLEHHHRSFAERRGHQYYYKFPVSDG
;
A
#
# COMPACT_ATOMS: atom_id res chain seq x y z
N MET A 1 3.90 20.15 -12.46
CA MET A 1 3.03 19.03 -12.88
C MET A 1 3.75 17.73 -12.55
N PHE A 2 3.26 17.01 -11.54
CA PHE A 2 3.77 15.69 -11.15
C PHE A 2 3.23 14.63 -12.12
N ASN A 3 4.00 13.58 -12.39
CA ASN A 3 3.76 12.46 -13.33
C ASN A 3 4.46 12.61 -14.69
N ALA A 4 5.75 12.26 -14.73
CA ALA A 4 6.26 11.63 -15.95
C ALA A 4 5.40 10.37 -16.17
N LYS A 5 4.54 10.38 -17.20
CA LYS A 5 3.72 9.22 -17.56
C LYS A 5 4.67 8.11 -18.02
N GLN A 6 5.07 7.24 -17.10
CA GLN A 6 5.70 5.99 -17.47
C GLN A 6 4.69 5.17 -18.29
N PRO A 7 5.11 4.59 -19.42
CA PRO A 7 4.23 3.71 -20.18
C PRO A 7 3.76 2.57 -19.26
N LYS A 8 2.46 2.29 -19.28
CA LYS A 8 1.93 1.14 -18.55
C LYS A 8 2.58 -0.12 -19.10
N LEU A 9 3.28 -0.85 -18.23
CA LEU A 9 3.79 -2.17 -18.57
C LEU A 9 2.60 -3.09 -18.87
N LYS A 10 2.64 -3.76 -20.03
CA LYS A 10 1.60 -4.75 -20.40
C LYS A 10 1.73 -6.04 -19.59
N GLN A 11 2.94 -6.35 -19.13
CA GLN A 11 3.25 -7.53 -18.32
C GLN A 11 4.43 -7.23 -17.38
N THR A 12 4.48 -7.95 -16.27
CA THR A 12 5.50 -7.84 -15.22
C THR A 12 6.55 -8.96 -15.27
N TRP A 13 6.50 -9.81 -16.29
CA TRP A 13 7.40 -10.95 -16.48
C TRP A 13 7.77 -11.12 -17.96
N ARG A 14 8.82 -11.89 -18.23
CA ARG A 14 9.20 -12.35 -19.57
C ARG A 14 9.76 -13.77 -19.49
N GLU A 15 9.65 -14.49 -20.59
CA GLU A 15 10.31 -15.79 -20.77
C GLU A 15 11.44 -15.63 -21.77
N ILE A 16 12.62 -16.14 -21.41
CA ILE A 16 13.82 -16.10 -22.23
C ILE A 16 14.44 -17.49 -22.16
N HIS A 17 14.57 -18.17 -23.31
CA HIS A 17 15.13 -19.53 -23.41
C HIS A 17 14.45 -20.58 -22.50
N GLY A 18 13.16 -20.41 -22.19
CA GLY A 18 12.39 -21.30 -21.30
C GLY A 18 12.41 -20.89 -19.83
N ASP A 19 13.25 -19.92 -19.44
CA ASP A 19 13.33 -19.40 -18.08
C ASP A 19 12.43 -18.16 -17.89
N VAL A 20 11.69 -18.13 -16.77
CA VAL A 20 10.76 -17.04 -16.44
C VAL A 20 11.44 -16.03 -15.52
N TYR A 21 11.49 -14.79 -15.97
CA TYR A 21 12.03 -13.65 -15.23
C TYR A 21 10.92 -12.66 -14.85
N GLY A 22 11.04 -12.08 -13.65
CA GLY A 22 10.07 -11.12 -13.13
C GLY A 22 8.90 -11.77 -12.39
N ALA A 23 7.81 -11.02 -12.24
CA ALA A 23 6.67 -11.44 -11.44
C ALA A 23 5.54 -11.92 -12.36
N LYS A 24 5.35 -13.24 -12.47
CA LYS A 24 4.29 -13.86 -13.27
C LYS A 24 3.04 -14.07 -12.40
N PRO A 25 1.86 -13.56 -12.80
CA PRO A 25 0.62 -13.82 -12.05
C PRO A 25 0.27 -15.30 -12.11
N ASN A 26 -0.40 -15.78 -11.06
CA ASN A 26 -0.94 -17.14 -10.99
C ASN A 26 -2.48 -17.09 -11.10
N THR A 27 -3.15 -18.18 -10.70
CA THR A 27 -4.61 -18.29 -10.71
C THR A 27 -5.35 -17.28 -9.83
N SER A 28 -4.65 -16.61 -8.90
CA SER A 28 -5.24 -15.54 -8.07
C SER A 28 -5.43 -14.22 -8.83
N GLY A 29 -4.92 -14.11 -10.06
CA GLY A 29 -5.08 -12.94 -10.92
C GLY A 29 -3.90 -11.96 -10.84
N PRO A 30 -4.11 -10.66 -11.13
CA PRO A 30 -3.04 -9.69 -11.26
C PRO A 30 -2.26 -9.46 -9.96
N ILE A 31 -0.93 -9.40 -10.07
CA ILE A 31 -0.04 -9.06 -8.97
C ILE A 31 -0.31 -7.62 -8.53
N GLY A 32 -0.50 -7.41 -7.22
CA GLY A 32 -0.94 -6.12 -6.65
C GLY A 32 -2.46 -5.89 -6.69
N GLY A 33 -3.24 -6.90 -7.09
CA GLY A 33 -4.69 -6.89 -7.13
C GLY A 33 -5.27 -6.01 -8.25
N GLY A 34 -6.57 -5.70 -8.16
CA GLY A 34 -7.31 -4.97 -9.19
C GLY A 34 -8.23 -5.88 -9.99
N ILE A 35 -8.71 -5.40 -11.14
CA ILE A 35 -9.70 -6.11 -11.97
C ILE A 35 -9.18 -7.52 -12.29
N GLY A 36 -9.98 -8.54 -11.96
CA GLY A 36 -9.63 -9.95 -12.17
C GLY A 36 -8.86 -10.61 -11.02
N TYR A 37 -8.65 -9.91 -9.89
CA TYR A 37 -8.14 -10.53 -8.67
C TYR A 37 -9.22 -11.43 -8.05
N ALA A 38 -8.91 -12.70 -7.84
CA ALA A 38 -9.91 -13.72 -7.49
C ALA A 38 -10.21 -13.79 -5.99
N ASN A 39 -9.26 -13.42 -5.13
CA ASN A 39 -9.39 -13.65 -3.67
C ASN A 39 -10.03 -12.45 -2.96
N LEU A 40 -11.18 -11.99 -3.48
CA LEU A 40 -12.00 -10.94 -2.87
C LEU A 40 -12.52 -11.38 -1.50
N VAL A 41 -12.90 -10.40 -0.68
CA VAL A 41 -13.46 -10.60 0.65
C VAL A 41 -14.72 -9.77 0.73
N GLU A 42 -15.79 -10.37 1.22
CA GLU A 42 -17.03 -9.65 1.51
C GLU A 42 -17.02 -9.17 2.97
N PRO A 43 -17.55 -7.96 3.24
CA PRO A 43 -17.69 -7.46 4.61
C PRO A 43 -18.72 -8.29 5.38
N THR A 44 -18.39 -8.65 6.63
CA THR A 44 -19.33 -9.25 7.59
C THR A 44 -19.99 -8.22 8.51
N GLN A 45 -19.47 -6.99 8.54
CA GLN A 45 -19.92 -5.86 9.35
C GLN A 45 -19.82 -4.56 8.54
N ASP A 46 -20.36 -3.47 9.09
CA ASP A 46 -20.30 -2.15 8.45
C ASP A 46 -18.84 -1.72 8.19
N PRO A 47 -18.51 -1.32 6.94
CA PRO A 47 -17.14 -0.93 6.61
C PRO A 47 -16.64 0.30 7.37
N VAL A 48 -15.41 0.21 7.91
CA VAL A 48 -14.76 1.35 8.58
C VAL A 48 -14.32 2.41 7.57
N THR A 49 -14.41 3.68 7.98
CA THR A 49 -14.13 4.84 7.12
C THR A 49 -13.11 5.82 7.71
N SER A 50 -12.77 5.68 8.98
CA SER A 50 -11.86 6.57 9.72
C SER A 50 -10.74 5.81 10.41
N LEU A 51 -9.68 6.53 10.80
CA LEU A 51 -8.56 5.95 11.55
C LEU A 51 -8.99 5.44 12.93
N ASP A 52 -9.84 6.19 13.63
CA ASP A 52 -10.39 5.77 14.93
C ASP A 52 -11.18 4.48 14.83
N ALA A 53 -12.14 4.41 13.91
CA ALA A 53 -12.94 3.21 13.71
C ALA A 53 -12.07 2.01 13.31
N LEU A 54 -11.02 2.23 12.51
CA LEU A 54 -10.06 1.18 12.15
C LEU A 54 -9.25 0.72 13.38
N SER A 55 -8.72 1.65 14.16
CA SER A 55 -7.96 1.34 15.38
C SER A 55 -8.82 0.58 16.39
N ASP A 56 -10.06 1.00 16.60
CA ASP A 56 -11.00 0.34 17.51
C ASP A 56 -11.42 -1.04 16.99
N ALA A 57 -11.69 -1.18 15.69
CA ALA A 57 -12.02 -2.47 15.10
C ALA A 57 -10.87 -3.48 15.24
N LEU A 58 -9.64 -3.06 14.94
CA LEU A 58 -8.46 -3.92 15.08
C LEU A 58 -8.19 -4.31 16.54
N LYS A 59 -8.37 -3.39 17.49
CA LYS A 59 -8.17 -3.64 18.92
C LYS A 59 -9.18 -4.64 19.48
N ASN A 60 -10.40 -4.69 18.93
CA ASN A 60 -11.47 -5.57 19.41
C ASN A 60 -11.63 -6.85 18.57
N ALA A 61 -10.89 -6.98 17.46
CA ALA A 61 -10.97 -8.12 16.56
C ALA A 61 -10.49 -9.42 17.22
N ARG A 62 -11.17 -10.52 16.88
CA ARG A 62 -10.90 -11.88 17.35
C ARG A 62 -10.42 -12.75 16.18
N PRO A 63 -9.77 -13.89 16.46
CA PRO A 63 -9.42 -14.87 15.43
C PRO A 63 -10.61 -15.19 14.52
N GLY A 64 -10.42 -15.07 13.20
CA GLY A 64 -11.45 -15.25 12.18
C GLY A 64 -12.21 -13.98 11.77
N ASP A 65 -12.06 -12.87 12.49
CA ASP A 65 -12.76 -11.63 12.17
C ASP A 65 -12.22 -10.96 10.89
N ILE A 66 -13.12 -10.21 10.25
CA ILE A 66 -12.82 -9.41 9.06
C ILE A 66 -13.01 -7.94 9.42
N VAL A 67 -11.90 -7.21 9.53
CA VAL A 67 -11.91 -5.74 9.62
C VAL A 67 -11.91 -5.18 8.20
N TYR A 68 -13.05 -4.64 7.79
CA TYR A 68 -13.29 -4.23 6.41
C TYR A 68 -13.28 -2.71 6.24
N LEU A 69 -12.44 -2.17 5.35
CA LEU A 69 -12.43 -0.76 4.99
C LEU A 69 -13.40 -0.49 3.83
N HIS A 70 -14.15 0.59 3.94
CA HIS A 70 -14.96 1.08 2.83
C HIS A 70 -14.09 1.34 1.59
N GLY A 71 -14.55 0.92 0.41
CA GLY A 71 -13.77 0.96 -0.84
C GLY A 71 -13.28 2.34 -1.28
N LYS A 72 -13.92 3.42 -0.78
CA LYS A 72 -13.54 4.81 -1.03
C LYS A 72 -12.76 5.45 0.12
N ALA A 73 -12.59 4.76 1.25
CA ALA A 73 -11.89 5.29 2.41
C ALA A 73 -10.44 5.64 2.10
N LYS A 74 -9.96 6.71 2.71
CA LYS A 74 -8.56 7.13 2.72
C LYS A 74 -8.18 7.40 4.16
N ILE A 75 -7.53 6.44 4.78
CA ILE A 75 -7.08 6.50 6.17
C ILE A 75 -5.70 7.15 6.17
N ASP A 76 -5.65 8.41 6.60
CA ASP A 76 -4.41 9.16 6.77
C ASP A 76 -3.89 8.96 8.20
N CYS A 77 -2.78 8.23 8.33
CA CYS A 77 -2.11 8.00 9.60
C CYS A 77 -0.98 9.00 9.87
N THR A 78 -0.74 9.98 8.98
CA THR A 78 0.47 10.82 9.01
C THR A 78 0.67 11.53 10.35
N ILE A 79 -0.36 12.18 10.87
CA ILE A 79 -0.28 12.95 12.12
C ILE A 79 -0.11 12.01 13.31
N ARG A 80 -0.89 10.92 13.39
CA ARG A 80 -0.77 9.95 14.49
C ARG A 80 0.56 9.21 14.49
N VAL A 81 1.10 8.87 13.34
CA VAL A 81 2.45 8.32 13.24
C VAL A 81 3.48 9.35 13.73
N HIS A 82 3.32 10.62 13.37
CA HIS A 82 4.28 11.66 13.75
C HIS A 82 4.26 11.99 15.25
N VAL A 83 3.07 12.08 15.86
CA VAL A 83 2.90 12.52 17.25
C VAL A 83 2.92 11.35 18.24
N GLU A 84 2.28 10.24 17.87
CA GLU A 84 1.99 9.12 18.78
C GLU A 84 2.74 7.84 18.39
N ASN A 85 3.52 7.85 17.30
CA ASN A 85 4.17 6.65 16.74
C ASN A 85 3.18 5.50 16.50
N VAL A 86 1.95 5.81 16.07
CA VAL A 86 0.89 4.81 15.86
C VAL A 86 1.32 3.72 14.89
N VAL A 87 1.03 2.48 15.26
CA VAL A 87 1.13 1.28 14.43
C VAL A 87 -0.24 0.61 14.40
N LEU A 88 -0.71 0.24 13.21
CA LEU A 88 -1.94 -0.55 13.06
C LEU A 88 -1.60 -2.03 13.27
N GLU A 89 -1.92 -2.53 14.47
CA GLU A 89 -1.69 -3.91 14.84
C GLU A 89 -2.87 -4.79 14.38
N VAL A 90 -2.57 -5.79 13.54
CA VAL A 90 -3.55 -6.75 13.04
C VAL A 90 -3.36 -8.05 13.82
N PRO A 91 -4.35 -8.47 14.65
CA PRO A 91 -4.24 -9.69 15.46
C PRO A 91 -4.14 -10.96 14.62
N GLU A 92 -3.68 -12.05 15.23
CA GLU A 92 -3.63 -13.37 14.59
C GLU A 92 -4.99 -13.80 14.03
N GLU A 93 -4.95 -14.51 12.89
CA GLU A 93 -6.14 -15.01 12.19
C GLU A 93 -7.18 -13.93 11.79
N VAL A 94 -6.83 -12.65 11.90
CA VAL A 94 -7.68 -11.53 11.45
C VAL A 94 -7.38 -11.20 9.99
N THR A 95 -8.45 -10.92 9.25
CA THR A 95 -8.37 -10.38 7.89
C THR A 95 -8.62 -8.87 7.89
N LEU A 96 -7.65 -8.09 7.42
CA LEU A 96 -7.80 -6.67 7.09
C LEU A 96 -8.05 -6.54 5.58
N ALA A 97 -9.25 -6.11 5.19
CA ALA A 97 -9.69 -6.16 3.79
C ALA A 97 -10.36 -4.87 3.28
N SER A 98 -10.47 -4.77 1.96
CA SER A 98 -11.35 -3.84 1.25
C SER A 98 -11.63 -4.41 -0.15
N ASN A 99 -12.31 -3.64 -1.00
CA ASN A 99 -12.86 -4.15 -2.26
C ASN A 99 -12.00 -3.92 -3.51
N ARG A 100 -10.66 -3.76 -3.39
CA ARG A 100 -9.82 -3.54 -4.58
C ARG A 100 -9.96 -4.69 -5.58
N GLY A 101 -10.46 -4.37 -6.77
CA GLY A 101 -10.63 -5.31 -7.87
C GLY A 101 -12.06 -5.76 -8.13
N GLU A 102 -12.95 -5.64 -7.14
CA GLU A 102 -14.40 -5.83 -7.30
C GLU A 102 -14.95 -4.75 -8.23
N ASP A 103 -15.50 -5.13 -9.39
CA ASP A 103 -16.05 -4.21 -10.39
C ASP A 103 -15.13 -3.02 -10.75
N GLY A 104 -13.81 -3.24 -10.68
CA GLY A 104 -12.82 -2.19 -10.93
C GLY A 104 -12.65 -1.16 -9.81
N ALA A 105 -13.19 -1.43 -8.63
CA ALA A 105 -12.98 -0.61 -7.45
C ALA A 105 -11.49 -0.50 -7.09
N LYS A 106 -11.12 0.70 -6.64
CA LYS A 106 -9.73 1.00 -6.25
C LYS A 106 -9.33 0.32 -4.94
N GLY A 107 -10.31 0.03 -4.07
CA GLY A 107 -10.15 -0.35 -2.67
C GLY A 107 -9.78 0.81 -1.76
N GLY A 108 -10.04 0.64 -0.46
CA GLY A 108 -9.64 1.56 0.59
C GLY A 108 -8.12 1.78 0.60
N MET A 109 -7.69 2.97 0.99
CA MET A 109 -6.28 3.33 1.11
C MET A 109 -5.93 3.57 2.57
N ILE A 110 -4.82 3.00 3.03
CA ILE A 110 -4.17 3.35 4.29
C ILE A 110 -2.81 3.95 3.94
N PHE A 111 -2.49 5.14 4.45
CA PHE A 111 -1.24 5.79 4.13
C PHE A 111 -0.69 6.62 5.28
N SER A 112 0.61 6.86 5.25
CA SER A 112 1.28 7.85 6.09
C SER A 112 2.38 8.51 5.28
N ASN A 113 2.44 9.84 5.29
CA ASN A 113 3.52 10.60 4.66
C ASN A 113 4.68 10.88 5.61
N SER A 114 4.59 10.46 6.88
CA SER A 114 5.62 10.73 7.89
C SER A 114 6.82 9.80 7.72
N PHE A 115 8.03 10.31 7.56
CA PHE A 115 9.25 9.49 7.50
C PHE A 115 9.52 8.66 8.78
N ALA A 116 8.86 9.00 9.89
CA ALA A 116 8.87 8.22 11.12
C ALA A 116 8.05 6.90 11.01
N THR A 117 7.31 6.69 9.92
CA THR A 117 6.50 5.48 9.71
C THR A 117 7.35 4.20 9.69
N ARG A 118 7.43 3.49 10.82
CA ARG A 118 8.25 2.27 10.97
C ARG A 118 7.67 1.29 12.02
N PRO A 119 6.90 0.25 11.65
CA PRO A 119 6.09 0.08 10.43
C PRO A 119 4.71 0.74 10.55
N LEU A 120 3.97 0.90 9.43
CA LEU A 120 2.58 1.39 9.48
C LEU A 120 1.58 0.32 9.93
N ILE A 121 1.77 -0.92 9.48
CA ILE A 121 0.93 -2.07 9.80
C ILE A 121 1.84 -3.18 10.33
N ARG A 122 1.43 -3.83 11.41
CA ARG A 122 2.15 -4.95 12.04
C ARG A 122 1.19 -6.12 12.24
N ALA A 123 1.56 -7.28 11.73
CA ALA A 123 0.89 -8.54 12.08
C ALA A 123 1.35 -8.98 13.47
N VAL A 124 0.41 -9.23 14.39
CA VAL A 124 0.67 -9.62 15.78
C VAL A 124 0.36 -11.11 15.99
N GLY A 125 0.81 -11.95 15.06
CA GLY A 125 0.69 -13.40 15.16
C GLY A 125 0.53 -14.10 13.80
N PRO A 126 0.29 -15.42 13.80
CA PRO A 126 0.15 -16.21 12.59
C PRO A 126 -1.15 -15.89 11.83
N ASN A 127 -1.20 -16.33 10.57
CA ASN A 127 -2.43 -16.34 9.76
C ASN A 127 -3.12 -14.98 9.56
N VAL A 128 -2.40 -13.88 9.76
CA VAL A 128 -2.88 -12.54 9.39
C VAL A 128 -3.03 -12.44 7.87
N ARG A 129 -4.16 -11.92 7.42
CA ARG A 129 -4.42 -11.68 5.99
C ARG A 129 -4.70 -10.21 5.71
N ILE A 130 -3.94 -9.63 4.79
CA ILE A 130 -4.17 -8.27 4.29
C ILE A 130 -4.47 -8.36 2.81
N THR A 131 -5.63 -7.88 2.36
CA THR A 131 -6.04 -7.98 0.95
C THR A 131 -6.92 -6.82 0.50
N GLY A 132 -7.05 -6.63 -0.81
CA GLY A 132 -8.07 -5.74 -1.35
C GLY A 132 -7.85 -4.24 -1.02
N LEU A 133 -6.65 -3.87 -0.57
CA LEU A 133 -6.31 -2.53 -0.09
C LEU A 133 -5.29 -1.85 -0.99
N ARG A 134 -5.14 -0.55 -0.77
CA ARG A 134 -4.01 0.24 -1.25
C ARG A 134 -3.20 0.73 -0.04
N LEU A 135 -1.89 0.65 -0.15
CA LEU A 135 -0.96 1.13 0.87
C LEU A 135 -0.14 2.29 0.32
N GLY A 136 -0.07 3.38 1.08
CA GLY A 136 0.78 4.54 0.78
C GLY A 136 1.90 4.65 1.80
N GLY A 137 3.15 4.52 1.35
CA GLY A 137 4.31 4.69 2.20
C GLY A 137 4.67 6.16 2.44
N PRO A 138 5.67 6.41 3.30
CA PRO A 138 6.15 7.74 3.64
C PRO A 138 6.83 8.39 2.43
N ASN A 139 6.05 9.18 1.69
CA ASN A 139 6.57 9.99 0.59
C ASN A 139 5.64 11.20 0.33
N PRO A 140 5.87 12.33 1.02
CA PRO A 140 5.10 13.55 0.81
C PRO A 140 5.36 14.26 -0.55
N MET A 141 6.17 13.70 -1.47
CA MET A 141 6.87 14.33 -2.62
C MET A 141 8.06 15.20 -2.18
N PRO A 142 9.20 15.30 -2.91
CA PRO A 142 9.40 15.42 -4.37
C PRO A 142 10.53 14.53 -4.91
N CYS A 143 10.79 13.31 -4.41
CA CYS A 143 11.94 12.52 -4.89
C CYS A 143 11.96 12.31 -6.42
N LEU A 144 10.78 12.13 -7.03
CA LEU A 144 10.64 12.05 -8.49
C LEU A 144 10.84 13.41 -9.19
N GLU A 145 10.40 14.51 -8.59
CA GLU A 145 10.65 15.85 -9.12
C GLU A 145 12.13 16.21 -8.96
N HIS A 146 12.77 15.89 -7.83
CA HIS A 146 14.19 16.07 -7.60
C HIS A 146 15.02 15.22 -8.55
N HIS A 147 14.66 13.95 -8.76
CA HIS A 147 15.23 13.11 -9.80
C HIS A 147 15.03 13.75 -11.19
N HIS A 148 13.81 14.17 -11.53
CA HIS A 148 13.53 14.80 -12.81
C HIS A 148 14.34 16.09 -13.01
N ARG A 149 14.39 17.01 -12.03
CA ARG A 149 15.23 18.21 -12.09
C ARG A 149 16.71 17.87 -12.17
N SER A 150 17.15 16.81 -11.48
CA SER A 150 18.56 16.37 -11.51
C SER A 150 18.98 15.98 -12.93
N PHE A 151 18.17 15.23 -13.65
CA PHE A 151 18.55 14.69 -14.97
C PHE A 151 18.01 15.49 -16.16
N ALA A 152 16.79 16.03 -16.06
CA ALA A 152 16.18 16.86 -17.11
C ALA A 152 16.83 18.26 -17.20
N GLU A 153 17.24 18.85 -16.07
CA GLU A 153 17.99 20.12 -16.06
C GLU A 153 19.51 19.90 -16.09
N ARG A 154 19.97 18.66 -16.33
CA ARG A 154 21.40 18.29 -16.42
C ARG A 154 22.26 18.63 -15.20
N ARG A 155 21.65 18.75 -14.01
CA ARG A 155 22.37 18.97 -12.74
C ARG A 155 23.11 17.72 -12.25
N GLY A 156 22.72 16.54 -12.73
CA GLY A 156 23.40 15.27 -12.53
C GLY A 156 23.34 14.71 -11.11
N HIS A 157 24.09 13.62 -10.90
CA HIS A 157 24.13 12.87 -9.65
C HIS A 157 24.53 13.73 -8.44
N GLN A 158 25.40 14.73 -8.62
CA GLN A 158 25.84 15.63 -7.55
C GLN A 158 24.70 16.48 -6.97
N TYR A 159 23.67 16.78 -7.75
CA TYR A 159 22.47 17.46 -7.25
C TYR A 159 21.47 16.46 -6.66
N TYR A 160 21.35 15.29 -7.27
CA TYR A 160 20.49 14.21 -6.80
C TYR A 160 20.79 13.81 -5.35
N TYR A 161 22.06 13.57 -5.00
CA TYR A 161 22.49 13.14 -3.67
C TYR A 161 22.54 14.24 -2.60
N LYS A 162 22.06 15.46 -2.89
CA LYS A 162 21.88 16.50 -1.85
C LYS A 162 20.61 16.31 -1.01
N PHE A 163 19.87 15.22 -1.21
CA PHE A 163 18.63 14.96 -0.47
C PHE A 163 18.93 14.41 0.93
N PRO A 164 18.39 14.99 2.02
CA PRO A 164 18.77 14.65 3.40
C PRO A 164 18.51 13.21 3.85
N VAL A 165 17.73 12.43 3.08
CA VAL A 165 17.39 11.02 3.37
C VAL A 165 18.10 10.04 2.45
N SER A 166 19.07 10.51 1.67
CA SER A 166 19.97 9.68 0.87
C SER A 166 21.32 9.60 1.59
N ASP A 167 21.36 8.89 2.72
CA ASP A 167 22.64 8.33 3.16
C ASP A 167 23.03 7.26 2.13
N GLY A 168 24.12 7.52 1.42
CA GLY A 168 24.72 6.61 0.44
C GLY A 168 25.44 5.44 1.10
#